data_AF-A0A315AT58-F1
#
_entry.id   AF-A0A315AT58-F1
#
_cell.length_a   1.000
_cell.length_b   1.000
_cell.length_c   1.000
_cell.angle_alpha   90.00
_cell.angle_beta   90.00
_cell.angle_gamma   90.00
#
_symmetry.space_group_name_H-M   'P 1'
#
loop_
_entity.id
_entity.type
_entity.pdbx_description
1 polymer ?
#
loop_
_entity_poly.entity_id
_entity_poly.type
_entity_poly.pdbx_seq_one_letter_code
_entity_poly.pdbx_strand_id
1 'polypeptide(L)'
;MHSFYEFFAGGGMARAGLGSDWQCLFANDISATKGNSYRANWGGEHLSVKDIYDVQAKDLPSNAAMAWGSFPCQDLSLAGDGAGLEGERSGAFWGFWKLICDLQTEGRKPKMVVLENVFGALTSRDGKDFELIAKAIASQGYLVGAMLIDAIHFLPQSRPRLFIVGVDADLKLPEFSHTNTPNPAWHPAAMIRAHNRLTGEAKAAWRWWSVPQNEKPLLTLESLIETHPQSVQWHSEQETRQLLDMMAPLHRRKVLAAQASPSPRVGTIYKRTRDGVQRAEVRFDGIAGCLRTPGGGSSRQTIMVVHGNSIKSRLISSREAARLMGLPDDYKLPEKYNEAYHLLGDGVVVPVVTHLSRHLLLPIAELNHSSSQQNTRQARRA
;
A
#
# COMPACT_ATOMS: atom_id res chain seq x y z
N MET A 1 -12.44 -3.40 -20.85
CA MET A 1 -11.67 -2.56 -19.90
C MET A 1 -12.65 -2.07 -18.84
N HIS A 2 -12.35 -2.31 -17.57
CA HIS A 2 -13.16 -1.82 -16.45
C HIS A 2 -12.70 -0.42 -16.07
N SER A 3 -13.49 0.31 -15.28
CA SER A 3 -13.18 1.69 -14.91
C SER A 3 -13.06 1.84 -13.39
N PHE A 4 -12.24 2.78 -12.93
CA PHE A 4 -12.08 3.07 -11.52
C PHE A 4 -11.87 4.57 -11.22
N TYR A 5 -12.16 4.95 -9.98
CA TYR A 5 -11.74 6.21 -9.39
C TYR A 5 -10.59 5.97 -8.39
N GLU A 6 -9.63 6.88 -8.33
CA GLU A 6 -8.42 6.79 -7.48
C GLU A 6 -8.36 7.95 -6.48
N PHE A 7 -8.70 7.71 -5.22
CA PHE A 7 -8.66 8.71 -4.16
C PHE A 7 -7.40 8.57 -3.33
N PHE A 8 -6.88 9.72 -2.88
CA PHE A 8 -5.58 9.80 -2.18
C PHE A 8 -4.47 9.20 -3.06
N ALA A 9 -4.49 9.59 -4.33
CA ALA A 9 -3.78 8.90 -5.41
C ALA A 9 -2.26 8.93 -5.25
N GLY A 10 -1.72 9.94 -4.56
CA GLY A 10 -0.30 10.18 -4.44
C GLY A 10 0.39 10.20 -5.80
N GLY A 11 1.28 9.23 -6.04
CA GLY A 11 1.97 9.04 -7.32
C GLY A 11 1.26 8.13 -8.33
N GLY A 12 0.06 7.65 -8.02
CA GLY A 12 -0.72 6.72 -8.86
C GLY A 12 -0.21 5.28 -8.80
N MET A 13 0.20 4.81 -7.61
CA MET A 13 0.70 3.43 -7.45
C MET A 13 -0.42 2.40 -7.44
N ALA A 14 -1.64 2.77 -7.02
CA ALA A 14 -2.80 1.92 -7.20
C ALA A 14 -3.12 1.77 -8.68
N ARG A 15 -3.14 2.88 -9.43
CA ARG A 15 -3.24 2.87 -10.91
C ARG A 15 -2.17 2.01 -11.57
N ALA A 16 -0.90 2.14 -11.17
CA ALA A 16 0.19 1.31 -11.69
C ALA A 16 -0.09 -0.19 -11.50
N GLY A 17 -0.58 -0.58 -10.32
CA GLY A 17 -0.85 -1.98 -10.02
C GLY A 17 -2.11 -2.54 -10.67
N LEU A 18 -3.15 -1.71 -10.84
CA LEU A 18 -4.35 -2.08 -11.58
C LEU A 18 -4.06 -2.30 -13.07
N GLY A 19 -3.10 -1.57 -13.63
CA GLY A 19 -2.60 -1.82 -14.98
C GLY A 19 -3.63 -1.53 -16.08
N SER A 20 -3.45 -2.15 -17.25
CA SER A 20 -4.25 -1.87 -18.46
C SER A 20 -5.69 -2.42 -18.42
N ASP A 21 -6.01 -3.31 -17.49
CA ASP A 21 -7.37 -3.86 -17.38
C ASP A 21 -8.37 -2.83 -16.82
N TRP A 22 -7.84 -1.77 -16.19
CA TRP A 22 -8.59 -0.72 -15.52
C TRP A 22 -8.25 0.68 -16.06
N GLN A 23 -9.29 1.41 -16.47
CA GLN A 23 -9.22 2.80 -16.88
C GLN A 23 -9.52 3.71 -15.69
N CYS A 24 -8.58 4.60 -15.36
CA CYS A 24 -8.81 5.65 -14.37
C CYS A 24 -9.71 6.73 -14.97
N LEU A 25 -10.86 7.01 -14.37
CA LEU A 25 -11.78 8.07 -14.80
C LEU A 25 -11.65 9.35 -13.97
N PHE A 26 -11.12 9.23 -12.76
CA PHE A 26 -10.92 10.34 -11.84
C PHE A 26 -9.84 9.97 -10.82
N ALA A 27 -8.99 10.92 -10.47
CA ALA A 27 -8.00 10.81 -9.42
C ALA A 27 -8.01 12.05 -8.53
N ASN A 28 -7.82 11.89 -7.21
CA ASN A 28 -7.74 13.00 -6.27
C ASN A 28 -6.56 12.85 -5.31
N ASP A 29 -5.88 13.96 -5.02
CA ASP A 29 -4.92 14.07 -3.92
C ASP A 29 -4.86 15.52 -3.44
N ILE A 30 -4.60 15.76 -2.16
CA ILE A 30 -4.47 17.13 -1.62
C ILE A 30 -3.08 17.74 -1.89
N SER A 31 -2.05 16.91 -2.10
CA SER A 31 -0.66 17.35 -2.25
C SER A 31 -0.34 17.75 -3.68
N ALA A 32 -0.06 19.03 -3.90
CA ALA A 32 0.44 19.53 -5.19
C ALA A 32 1.73 18.84 -5.64
N THR A 33 2.65 18.55 -4.71
CA THR A 33 3.90 17.84 -5.01
C THR A 33 3.65 16.42 -5.51
N LYS A 34 2.77 15.67 -4.84
CA LYS A 34 2.39 14.32 -5.31
C LYS A 34 1.64 14.41 -6.64
N GLY A 35 0.75 15.39 -6.79
CA GLY A 35 0.03 15.65 -8.04
C GLY A 35 0.95 15.97 -9.23
N ASN A 36 2.08 16.67 -9.01
CA ASN A 36 3.10 16.85 -10.05
C ASN A 36 3.70 15.51 -10.50
N SER A 37 4.02 14.62 -9.55
CA SER A 37 4.51 13.27 -9.86
C SER A 37 3.46 12.44 -10.58
N TYR A 38 2.19 12.53 -10.17
CA TYR A 38 1.09 11.86 -10.85
C TYR A 38 0.99 12.33 -12.31
N ARG A 39 0.97 13.66 -12.56
CA ARG A 39 0.91 14.24 -13.90
C ARG A 39 2.06 13.79 -14.80
N ALA A 40 3.27 13.72 -14.26
CA ALA A 40 4.45 13.33 -15.01
C ALA A 40 4.36 11.89 -15.56
N ASN A 41 3.63 11.00 -14.86
CA ASN A 41 3.51 9.58 -15.20
C ASN A 41 2.20 9.22 -15.90
N TRP A 42 1.10 9.94 -15.59
CA TRP A 42 -0.25 9.53 -15.98
C TRP A 42 -1.05 10.60 -16.74
N GLY A 43 -0.48 11.80 -16.92
CA GLY A 43 -1.22 12.97 -17.39
C GLY A 43 -2.05 13.66 -16.31
N GLY A 44 -2.60 14.83 -16.64
CA GLY A 44 -3.37 15.65 -15.70
C GLY A 44 -4.88 15.65 -15.89
N GLU A 45 -5.38 15.05 -16.97
CA GLU A 45 -6.79 15.14 -17.38
C GLU A 45 -7.77 14.68 -16.29
N HIS A 46 -7.44 13.58 -15.61
CA HIS A 46 -8.30 13.00 -14.58
C HIS A 46 -7.91 13.41 -13.15
N LEU A 47 -6.85 14.20 -12.96
CA LEU A 47 -6.33 14.51 -11.64
C LEU A 47 -6.89 15.83 -11.09
N SER A 48 -7.56 15.75 -9.96
CA SER A 48 -8.02 16.89 -9.17
C SER A 48 -7.18 17.05 -7.90
N VAL A 49 -6.33 18.09 -7.85
CA VAL A 49 -5.53 18.41 -6.66
C VAL A 49 -6.32 19.34 -5.73
N LYS A 50 -7.06 18.75 -4.79
CA LYS A 50 -7.87 19.47 -3.78
C LYS A 50 -8.17 18.58 -2.59
N ASP A 51 -8.66 19.17 -1.50
CA ASP A 51 -9.17 18.39 -0.37
C ASP A 51 -10.32 17.48 -0.82
N ILE A 52 -10.36 16.26 -0.28
CA ILE A 52 -11.43 15.30 -0.57
C ILE A 52 -12.81 15.84 -0.19
N TYR A 53 -12.90 16.69 0.85
CA TYR A 53 -14.14 17.34 1.25
C TYR A 53 -14.65 18.36 0.22
N ASP A 54 -13.80 18.84 -0.67
CA ASP A 54 -14.15 19.75 -1.77
C ASP A 54 -14.46 19.03 -3.09
N VAL A 55 -14.33 17.71 -3.13
CA VAL A 55 -14.72 16.88 -4.28
C VAL A 55 -16.22 16.62 -4.23
N GLN A 56 -16.91 16.96 -5.32
CA GLN A 56 -18.35 16.76 -5.46
C GLN A 56 -18.63 15.66 -6.48
N ALA A 57 -19.79 15.00 -6.37
CA ALA A 57 -20.19 13.94 -7.28
C ALA A 57 -20.18 14.39 -8.76
N LYS A 58 -20.51 15.67 -9.04
CA LYS A 58 -20.48 16.25 -10.39
C LYS A 58 -19.08 16.35 -11.01
N ASP A 59 -18.02 16.31 -10.19
CA ASP A 59 -16.64 16.38 -10.67
C ASP A 59 -16.19 15.03 -11.28
N LEU A 60 -16.97 13.97 -11.08
CA LEU A 60 -16.65 12.62 -11.51
C LEU A 60 -17.39 12.30 -12.82
N PRO A 61 -16.67 12.14 -13.95
CA PRO A 61 -17.23 12.29 -15.29
C PRO A 61 -18.11 11.12 -15.77
N SER A 62 -18.06 9.94 -15.14
CA SER A 62 -18.86 8.77 -15.53
C SER A 62 -18.72 7.60 -14.55
N ASN A 63 -19.73 6.73 -14.47
CA ASN A 63 -19.80 5.63 -13.49
C ASN A 63 -18.58 4.70 -13.57
N ALA A 64 -17.75 4.73 -12.55
CA ALA A 64 -16.68 3.77 -12.36
C ALA A 64 -17.20 2.44 -11.78
N ALA A 65 -16.61 1.32 -12.21
CA ALA A 65 -16.89 0.01 -11.60
C ALA A 65 -16.32 -0.10 -10.18
N MET A 66 -15.24 0.63 -9.87
CA MET A 66 -14.56 0.57 -8.58
C MET A 66 -14.13 1.96 -8.09
N ALA A 67 -14.13 2.18 -6.78
CA ALA A 67 -13.39 3.27 -6.13
C ALA A 67 -12.25 2.70 -5.28
N TRP A 68 -11.02 3.19 -5.51
CA TRP A 68 -9.86 2.88 -4.69
C TRP A 68 -9.54 4.08 -3.79
N GLY A 69 -9.30 3.86 -2.49
CA GLY A 69 -8.91 4.91 -1.54
C GLY A 69 -7.75 4.50 -0.63
N SER A 70 -6.58 5.10 -0.81
CA SER A 70 -5.39 4.93 0.05
C SER A 70 -5.30 6.07 1.08
N PHE A 71 -6.28 6.13 1.97
CA PHE A 71 -6.47 7.31 2.83
C PHE A 71 -5.38 7.46 3.92
N PRO A 72 -5.10 8.68 4.39
CA PRO A 72 -3.97 8.95 5.27
C PRO A 72 -4.03 8.16 6.60
N CYS A 73 -2.89 7.57 6.99
CA CYS A 73 -2.80 6.66 8.13
C CYS A 73 -2.20 7.30 9.40
N GLN A 74 -1.88 8.60 9.40
CA GLN A 74 -1.08 9.21 10.47
C GLN A 74 -1.72 9.06 11.84
N ASP A 75 -3.03 9.24 11.95
CA ASP A 75 -3.77 9.17 13.22
C ASP A 75 -4.14 7.72 13.61
N LEU A 76 -3.96 6.76 12.69
CA LEU A 76 -4.24 5.32 12.85
C LEU A 76 -2.97 4.48 13.07
N SER A 77 -1.79 5.09 12.94
CA SER A 77 -0.51 4.40 13.05
C SER A 77 -0.02 4.33 14.50
N LEU A 78 0.71 3.27 14.84
CA LEU A 78 1.41 3.13 16.13
C LEU A 78 2.45 4.25 16.39
N ALA A 79 2.76 5.07 15.37
CA ALA A 79 3.75 6.14 15.43
C ALA A 79 3.10 7.55 15.47
N GLY A 80 1.76 7.65 15.51
CA GLY A 80 1.03 8.92 15.64
C GLY A 80 0.32 9.05 16.99
N ASP A 81 -0.40 10.17 17.17
CA ASP A 81 -1.03 10.57 18.45
C ASP A 81 -2.31 9.78 18.80
N GLY A 82 -2.71 8.82 17.96
CA GLY A 82 -3.80 7.87 18.26
C GLY A 82 -5.22 8.45 18.20
N ALA A 83 -5.42 9.59 17.52
CA ALA A 83 -6.73 10.22 17.37
C ALA A 83 -7.73 9.41 16.51
N GLY A 84 -7.25 8.43 15.72
CA GLY A 84 -8.10 7.57 14.91
C GLY A 84 -8.85 8.30 13.79
N LEU A 85 -10.05 7.84 13.45
CA LEU A 85 -10.90 8.48 12.41
C LEU A 85 -11.52 9.83 12.82
N GLU A 86 -11.32 10.26 14.06
CA GLU A 86 -11.67 11.62 14.53
C GLU A 86 -10.51 12.61 14.37
N GLY A 87 -9.31 12.14 13.98
CA GLY A 87 -8.17 13.00 13.68
C GLY A 87 -8.34 13.76 12.36
N GLU A 88 -7.70 14.93 12.27
CA GLU A 88 -7.80 15.80 11.07
C GLU A 88 -7.35 15.12 9.77
N ARG A 89 -6.41 14.16 9.83
CA ARG A 89 -5.85 13.52 8.63
C ARG A 89 -6.55 12.21 8.29
N SER A 90 -6.75 11.32 9.27
CA SER A 90 -7.45 10.06 9.04
C SER A 90 -8.97 10.21 8.93
N GLY A 91 -9.52 11.35 9.37
CA GLY A 91 -10.91 11.75 9.12
C GLY A 91 -11.25 11.88 7.63
N ALA A 92 -10.25 12.03 6.75
CA ALA A 92 -10.43 12.10 5.30
C ALA A 92 -11.20 10.90 4.70
N PHE A 93 -11.22 9.75 5.40
CA PHE A 93 -12.11 8.63 5.08
C PHE A 93 -13.57 9.09 4.96
N TRP A 94 -14.05 9.95 5.86
CA TRP A 94 -15.44 10.41 5.88
C TRP A 94 -15.77 11.34 4.71
N GLY A 95 -14.82 12.17 4.26
CA GLY A 95 -14.98 12.97 3.05
C GLY A 95 -15.12 12.07 1.82
N PHE A 96 -14.25 11.07 1.69
CA PHE A 96 -14.35 10.06 0.64
C PHE A 96 -15.67 9.28 0.73
N TRP A 97 -16.05 8.80 1.92
CA TRP A 97 -17.24 7.99 2.09
C TRP A 97 -18.51 8.76 1.79
N LYS A 98 -18.59 10.03 2.22
CA LYS A 98 -19.67 10.93 1.85
C LYS A 98 -19.84 11.01 0.33
N LEU A 99 -18.75 11.16 -0.42
CA LEU A 99 -18.80 11.19 -1.89
C LEU A 99 -19.34 9.87 -2.47
N ILE A 100 -18.99 8.71 -1.90
CA ILE A 100 -19.56 7.41 -2.31
C ILE A 100 -21.07 7.35 -2.03
N CYS A 101 -21.53 7.87 -0.89
CA CYS A 101 -22.96 7.98 -0.59
C CYS A 101 -23.68 8.91 -1.57
N ASP A 102 -23.10 10.08 -1.87
CA ASP A 102 -23.68 11.05 -2.81
C ASP A 102 -23.79 10.44 -4.22
N LEU A 103 -22.76 9.70 -4.67
CA LEU A 103 -22.81 8.93 -5.91
C LEU A 103 -23.93 7.88 -5.90
N GLN A 104 -24.19 7.21 -4.78
CA GLN A 104 -25.32 6.27 -4.69
C GLN A 104 -26.66 6.98 -4.85
N THR A 105 -26.85 8.12 -4.19
CA THR A 105 -28.08 8.92 -4.32
C THR A 105 -28.36 9.30 -5.77
N GLU A 106 -27.31 9.51 -6.57
CA GLU A 106 -27.41 9.79 -8.01
C GLU A 106 -27.49 8.51 -8.89
N GLY A 107 -27.53 7.31 -8.32
CA GLY A 107 -27.55 6.05 -9.07
C GLY A 107 -26.21 5.67 -9.72
N ARG A 108 -25.11 6.27 -9.23
CA ARG A 108 -23.73 6.16 -9.75
C ARG A 108 -22.75 5.47 -8.78
N LYS A 109 -23.27 4.77 -7.77
CA LYS A 109 -22.50 3.99 -6.78
C LYS A 109 -21.49 3.06 -7.48
N PRO A 110 -20.19 3.14 -7.16
CA PRO A 110 -19.21 2.14 -7.62
C PRO A 110 -19.57 0.74 -7.15
N LYS A 111 -19.37 -0.27 -7.97
CA LYS A 111 -19.74 -1.65 -7.60
C LYS A 111 -18.74 -2.33 -6.68
N MET A 112 -17.54 -1.78 -6.57
CA MET A 112 -16.52 -2.20 -5.62
C MET A 112 -15.88 -0.98 -4.96
N VAL A 113 -15.47 -1.13 -3.71
CA VAL A 113 -14.62 -0.16 -3.00
C VAL A 113 -13.42 -0.91 -2.43
N VAL A 114 -12.21 -0.38 -2.65
CA VAL A 114 -10.98 -0.91 -2.06
C VAL A 114 -10.33 0.18 -1.23
N LEU A 115 -10.13 -0.09 0.05
CA LEU A 115 -9.42 0.79 0.96
C LEU A 115 -8.09 0.17 1.34
N GLU A 116 -7.02 0.95 1.30
CA GLU A 116 -5.71 0.53 1.77
C GLU A 116 -5.29 1.38 2.99
N ASN A 117 -4.76 0.72 4.01
CA ASN A 117 -4.23 1.39 5.20
C ASN A 117 -3.17 0.53 5.92
N VAL A 118 -2.59 1.06 6.99
CA VAL A 118 -1.64 0.33 7.85
C VAL A 118 -2.34 -0.69 8.74
N PHE A 119 -1.59 -1.71 9.19
CA PHE A 119 -2.06 -2.71 10.14
C PHE A 119 -2.68 -2.10 11.42
N GLY A 120 -2.15 -0.96 11.88
CA GLY A 120 -2.64 -0.24 13.06
C GLY A 120 -4.12 0.15 13.00
N ALA A 121 -4.68 0.32 11.79
CA ALA A 121 -6.11 0.63 11.61
C ALA A 121 -7.03 -0.47 12.19
N LEU A 122 -6.59 -1.73 12.25
CA LEU A 122 -7.36 -2.82 12.88
C LEU A 122 -7.48 -2.67 14.40
N THR A 123 -6.52 -2.00 15.03
CA THR A 123 -6.41 -1.91 16.50
C THR A 123 -6.63 -0.49 17.01
N SER A 124 -6.74 0.49 16.11
CA SER A 124 -6.94 1.89 16.47
C SER A 124 -8.20 2.07 17.32
N ARG A 125 -8.06 2.83 18.40
CA ARG A 125 -9.11 3.08 19.40
C ARG A 125 -9.79 1.79 19.88
N ASP A 126 -8.97 0.79 20.18
CA ASP A 126 -9.40 -0.57 20.55
C ASP A 126 -10.31 -1.20 19.48
N GLY A 127 -9.96 -1.03 18.20
CA GLY A 127 -10.68 -1.61 17.07
C GLY A 127 -11.92 -0.86 16.60
N LYS A 128 -12.36 0.18 17.32
CA LYS A 128 -13.58 0.95 16.99
C LYS A 128 -13.53 1.59 15.60
N ASP A 129 -12.37 2.04 15.16
CA ASP A 129 -12.22 2.65 13.82
C ASP A 129 -12.50 1.65 12.70
N PHE A 130 -11.99 0.43 12.85
CA PHE A 130 -12.25 -0.64 11.89
C PHE A 130 -13.74 -1.02 11.87
N GLU A 131 -14.37 -1.11 13.06
CA GLU A 131 -15.81 -1.38 13.17
C GLU A 131 -16.64 -0.31 12.46
N LEU A 132 -16.29 0.98 12.61
CA LEU A 132 -16.96 2.09 11.94
C LEU A 132 -16.82 2.02 10.42
N ILE A 133 -15.62 1.74 9.90
CA ILE A 133 -15.39 1.58 8.46
C ILE A 133 -16.21 0.40 7.91
N ALA A 134 -16.13 -0.77 8.56
CA ALA A 134 -16.86 -1.95 8.14
C ALA A 134 -18.39 -1.73 8.15
N LYS A 135 -18.89 -1.04 9.18
CA LYS A 135 -20.31 -0.65 9.28
C LYS A 135 -20.70 0.32 8.18
N ALA A 136 -19.91 1.37 7.94
CA ALA A 136 -20.18 2.34 6.88
C ALA A 136 -20.29 1.66 5.52
N ILE A 137 -19.35 0.75 5.20
CA ILE A 137 -19.37 -0.05 3.97
C ILE A 137 -20.61 -0.94 3.91
N ALA A 138 -20.89 -1.71 4.95
CA ALA A 138 -22.01 -2.64 4.97
C ALA A 138 -23.37 -1.93 4.81
N SER A 139 -23.59 -0.82 5.52
CA SER A 139 -24.83 -0.04 5.45
C SER A 139 -25.07 0.64 4.12
N GLN A 140 -24.07 0.68 3.24
CA GLN A 140 -24.21 1.14 1.85
C GLN A 140 -24.52 -0.03 0.88
N GLY A 141 -24.87 -1.21 1.41
CA GLY A 141 -25.24 -2.39 0.64
C GLY A 141 -24.05 -3.11 0.00
N TYR A 142 -22.87 -3.05 0.61
CA TYR A 142 -21.72 -3.85 0.19
C TYR A 142 -21.54 -5.05 1.12
N LEU A 143 -21.20 -6.20 0.55
CA LEU A 143 -20.45 -7.23 1.26
C LEU A 143 -19.06 -6.68 1.60
N VAL A 144 -18.54 -6.97 2.78
CA VAL A 144 -17.28 -6.39 3.26
C VAL A 144 -16.34 -7.45 3.80
N GLY A 145 -15.05 -7.25 3.62
CA GLY A 145 -14.02 -8.12 4.18
C GLY A 145 -12.68 -7.44 4.13
N ALA A 146 -11.68 -8.01 4.80
CA ALA A 146 -10.34 -7.43 4.80
C ALA A 146 -9.25 -8.51 4.75
N MET A 147 -8.09 -8.13 4.24
CA MET A 147 -6.88 -8.95 4.20
C MET A 147 -5.66 -8.13 4.64
N LEU A 148 -4.75 -8.75 5.38
CA LEU A 148 -3.43 -8.19 5.66
C LEU A 148 -2.41 -8.84 4.72
N ILE A 149 -1.86 -8.07 3.80
CA ILE A 149 -0.90 -8.57 2.82
C ILE A 149 0.44 -7.88 3.06
N ASP A 150 1.50 -8.67 3.27
CA ASP A 150 2.87 -8.17 3.34
C ASP A 150 3.53 -8.20 1.96
N ALA A 151 4.13 -7.08 1.57
CA ALA A 151 4.91 -6.94 0.35
C ALA A 151 6.07 -7.95 0.24
N ILE A 152 6.49 -8.58 1.36
CA ILE A 152 7.54 -9.60 1.37
C ILE A 152 7.26 -10.79 0.45
N HIS A 153 5.99 -11.05 0.12
CA HIS A 153 5.58 -12.10 -0.83
C HIS A 153 5.82 -11.72 -2.30
N PHE A 154 6.23 -10.48 -2.58
CA PHE A 154 6.37 -9.95 -3.94
C PHE A 154 7.70 -9.24 -4.17
N LEU A 155 8.22 -8.55 -3.14
CA LEU A 155 9.43 -7.74 -3.17
C LEU A 155 10.27 -8.01 -1.92
N PRO A 156 11.58 -7.72 -1.93
CA PRO A 156 12.47 -7.90 -0.78
C PRO A 156 12.26 -6.79 0.27
N GLN A 157 11.01 -6.54 0.67
CA GLN A 157 10.60 -5.54 1.66
C GLN A 157 9.48 -6.10 2.53
N SER A 158 9.59 -6.01 3.86
CA SER A 158 8.43 -6.21 4.73
C SER A 158 7.66 -4.90 4.89
N ARG A 159 6.43 -4.90 4.34
CA ARG A 159 5.46 -3.80 4.38
C ARG A 159 4.05 -4.40 4.45
N PRO A 160 3.61 -4.86 5.64
CA PRO A 160 2.23 -5.31 5.82
C PRO A 160 1.26 -4.12 5.65
N ARG A 161 0.23 -4.32 4.83
CA ARG A 161 -0.87 -3.38 4.62
C ARG A 161 -2.22 -4.06 4.68
N LEU A 162 -3.16 -3.36 5.30
CA LEU A 162 -4.55 -3.74 5.41
C LEU A 162 -5.27 -3.31 4.15
N PHE A 163 -5.96 -4.25 3.51
CA PHE A 163 -6.85 -4.00 2.39
C PHE A 163 -8.27 -4.35 2.82
N ILE A 164 -9.17 -3.37 2.86
CA ILE A 164 -10.60 -3.57 3.12
C ILE A 164 -11.31 -3.48 1.78
N VAL A 165 -12.01 -4.55 1.40
CA VAL A 165 -12.70 -4.64 0.11
C VAL A 165 -14.19 -4.75 0.36
N GLY A 166 -14.93 -3.81 -0.21
CA GLY A 166 -16.39 -3.81 -0.33
C GLY A 166 -16.82 -4.21 -1.73
N VAL A 167 -17.76 -5.15 -1.85
CA VAL A 167 -18.33 -5.59 -3.14
C VAL A 167 -19.84 -5.48 -3.05
N ASP A 168 -20.47 -4.82 -4.01
CA ASP A 168 -21.92 -4.58 -4.00
C ASP A 168 -22.64 -5.93 -3.91
N ALA A 169 -23.60 -6.05 -2.98
CA ALA A 169 -24.23 -7.33 -2.65
C ALA A 169 -25.01 -7.96 -3.82
N ASP A 170 -25.36 -7.16 -4.83
CA ASP A 170 -26.01 -7.63 -6.06
C ASP A 170 -25.04 -8.30 -7.04
N LEU A 171 -23.72 -8.17 -6.83
CA LEU A 171 -22.74 -8.81 -7.69
C LEU A 171 -22.59 -10.30 -7.38
N LYS A 172 -22.48 -11.10 -8.44
CA LYS A 172 -22.05 -12.49 -8.33
C LYS A 172 -20.59 -12.54 -7.91
N LEU A 173 -20.26 -13.41 -6.97
CA LEU A 173 -18.89 -13.67 -6.53
C LEU A 173 -18.39 -14.99 -7.11
N PRO A 174 -17.18 -15.05 -7.69
CA PRO A 174 -16.52 -16.32 -7.99
C PRO A 174 -16.35 -17.15 -6.71
N GLU A 175 -16.59 -18.46 -6.75
CA GLU A 175 -16.52 -19.32 -5.55
C GLU A 175 -15.15 -19.27 -4.85
N PHE A 176 -14.06 -19.13 -5.60
CA PHE A 176 -12.70 -19.07 -5.04
C PHE A 176 -12.36 -17.73 -4.34
N SER A 177 -13.17 -16.68 -4.56
CA SER A 177 -12.86 -15.32 -4.11
C SER A 177 -13.07 -15.09 -2.61
N HIS A 178 -13.74 -16.02 -1.93
CA HIS A 178 -14.04 -15.92 -0.51
C HIS A 178 -14.19 -17.30 0.14
N THR A 179 -14.07 -17.32 1.47
CA THR A 179 -14.22 -18.52 2.30
C THR A 179 -15.18 -18.25 3.46
N ASN A 180 -15.63 -19.32 4.12
CA ASN A 180 -16.42 -19.24 5.35
C ASN A 180 -15.55 -19.10 6.62
N THR A 181 -14.25 -19.34 6.50
CA THR A 181 -13.29 -19.32 7.60
C THR A 181 -12.07 -18.47 7.27
N PRO A 182 -11.41 -17.85 8.27
CA PRO A 182 -10.22 -17.05 8.04
C PRO A 182 -9.06 -17.94 7.55
N ASN A 183 -8.34 -17.45 6.54
CA ASN A 183 -7.05 -18.00 6.12
C ASN A 183 -5.90 -17.34 6.91
N PRO A 184 -5.08 -18.08 7.69
CA PRO A 184 -3.98 -17.53 8.47
C PRO A 184 -2.92 -16.76 7.66
N ALA A 185 -2.80 -17.03 6.34
CA ALA A 185 -1.89 -16.29 5.47
C ALA A 185 -2.26 -14.81 5.36
N TRP A 186 -3.56 -14.49 5.40
CA TRP A 186 -4.08 -13.12 5.17
C TRP A 186 -4.83 -12.55 6.36
N HIS A 187 -5.29 -13.41 7.27
CA HIS A 187 -6.17 -13.06 8.38
C HIS A 187 -5.49 -13.41 9.71
N PRO A 188 -4.52 -12.60 10.17
CA PRO A 188 -3.84 -12.85 11.43
C PRO A 188 -4.81 -12.73 12.61
N ALA A 189 -4.39 -13.19 13.79
CA ALA A 189 -5.22 -13.18 15.00
C ALA A 189 -5.83 -11.80 15.33
N ALA A 190 -5.13 -10.70 15.03
CA ALA A 190 -5.66 -9.35 15.20
C ALA A 190 -6.90 -9.08 14.32
N MET A 191 -6.90 -9.56 13.08
CA MET A 191 -8.03 -9.44 12.17
C MET A 191 -9.21 -10.32 12.61
N ILE A 192 -8.93 -11.53 13.09
CA ILE A 192 -9.97 -12.40 13.67
C ILE A 192 -10.64 -11.72 14.87
N ARG A 193 -9.84 -11.10 15.76
CA ARG A 193 -10.36 -10.31 16.89
C ARG A 193 -11.20 -9.12 16.41
N ALA A 194 -10.74 -8.37 15.41
CA ALA A 194 -11.48 -7.24 14.84
C ALA A 194 -12.83 -7.70 14.24
N HIS A 195 -12.82 -8.78 13.44
CA HIS A 195 -14.04 -9.41 12.93
C HIS A 195 -14.99 -9.85 14.06
N ASN A 196 -14.48 -10.43 15.14
CA ASN A 196 -15.30 -10.90 16.26
C ASN A 196 -16.00 -9.77 17.03
N ARG A 197 -15.51 -8.53 16.94
CA ARG A 197 -16.16 -7.36 17.50
C ARG A 197 -17.28 -6.80 16.62
N LEU A 198 -17.26 -7.09 15.32
CA LEU A 198 -18.33 -6.68 14.41
C LEU A 198 -19.68 -7.28 14.85
N THR A 199 -20.73 -6.47 14.77
CA THR A 199 -22.11 -6.84 15.09
C THR A 199 -23.06 -6.42 13.97
N GLY A 200 -24.31 -6.92 14.02
CA GLY A 200 -25.39 -6.50 13.12
C GLY A 200 -25.05 -6.69 11.64
N GLU A 201 -25.38 -5.69 10.83
CA GLU A 201 -25.24 -5.70 9.37
C GLU A 201 -23.78 -5.91 8.92
N ALA A 202 -22.82 -5.25 9.58
CA ALA A 202 -21.40 -5.41 9.25
C ALA A 202 -20.90 -6.85 9.43
N LYS A 203 -21.41 -7.55 10.46
CA LYS A 203 -21.09 -8.96 10.70
C LYS A 203 -21.74 -9.87 9.66
N ALA A 204 -22.99 -9.61 9.29
CA ALA A 204 -23.73 -10.40 8.30
C ALA A 204 -23.17 -10.23 6.87
N ALA A 205 -22.73 -9.02 6.54
CA ALA A 205 -22.10 -8.67 5.27
C ALA A 205 -20.66 -9.21 5.15
N TRP A 206 -20.09 -9.73 6.23
CA TRP A 206 -18.68 -10.12 6.25
C TRP A 206 -18.36 -11.27 5.28
N ARG A 207 -17.25 -11.15 4.56
CA ARG A 207 -16.65 -12.21 3.74
C ARG A 207 -15.17 -12.32 4.06
N TRP A 208 -14.68 -13.54 4.22
CA TRP A 208 -13.24 -13.79 4.28
C TRP A 208 -12.71 -13.83 2.86
N TRP A 209 -12.23 -12.69 2.34
CA TRP A 209 -11.69 -12.64 0.99
C TRP A 209 -10.49 -13.58 0.84
N SER A 210 -10.40 -14.20 -0.33
CA SER A 210 -9.42 -15.23 -0.61
C SER A 210 -8.71 -14.91 -1.91
N VAL A 211 -7.39 -14.82 -1.82
CA VAL A 211 -6.46 -14.73 -2.94
C VAL A 211 -5.37 -15.80 -2.75
N PRO A 212 -4.83 -16.38 -3.84
CA PRO A 212 -3.79 -17.39 -3.72
C PRO A 212 -2.53 -16.79 -3.10
N GLN A 213 -1.81 -17.57 -2.30
CA GLN A 213 -0.51 -17.12 -1.81
C GLN A 213 0.49 -17.09 -2.96
N ASN A 214 1.16 -15.95 -3.14
CA ASN A 214 2.30 -15.91 -4.04
C ASN A 214 3.49 -16.62 -3.37
N GLU A 215 4.18 -17.46 -4.12
CA GLU A 215 5.45 -18.03 -3.69
C GLU A 215 6.51 -16.91 -3.57
N LYS A 216 7.64 -17.20 -2.92
CA LYS A 216 8.69 -16.23 -2.52
C LYS A 216 8.98 -15.17 -3.60
N PRO A 217 9.40 -13.95 -3.19
CA PRO A 217 9.62 -12.84 -4.12
C PRO A 217 10.64 -13.22 -5.20
N LEU A 218 10.35 -12.82 -6.44
CA LEU A 218 11.23 -13.09 -7.59
C LEU A 218 12.54 -12.28 -7.55
N LEU A 219 12.56 -11.19 -6.79
CA LEU A 219 13.69 -10.27 -6.70
C LEU A 219 14.33 -10.34 -5.31
N THR A 220 15.66 -10.33 -5.28
CA THR A 220 16.46 -10.20 -4.05
C THR A 220 16.79 -8.74 -3.79
N LEU A 221 17.06 -8.38 -2.52
CA LEU A 221 17.48 -7.01 -2.20
C LEU A 221 18.73 -6.62 -3.00
N GLU A 222 19.69 -7.54 -3.10
CA GLU A 222 20.92 -7.37 -3.89
C GLU A 222 20.63 -6.98 -5.34
N SER A 223 19.63 -7.58 -5.97
CA SER A 223 19.26 -7.29 -7.37
C SER A 223 18.68 -5.89 -7.57
N LEU A 224 18.21 -5.24 -6.51
CA LEU A 224 17.64 -3.90 -6.59
C LEU A 224 18.69 -2.79 -6.46
N ILE A 225 19.86 -3.11 -5.90
CA ILE A 225 20.89 -2.14 -5.54
C ILE A 225 21.64 -1.62 -6.78
N GLU A 226 21.70 -0.30 -6.89
CA GLU A 226 22.47 0.43 -7.89
C GLU A 226 23.96 0.46 -7.56
N THR A 227 24.78 0.17 -8.56
CA THR A 227 26.24 0.36 -8.49
C THR A 227 26.61 1.84 -8.47
N HIS A 228 25.87 2.66 -9.22
CA HIS A 228 26.10 4.10 -9.38
C HIS A 228 24.81 4.90 -9.10
N PRO A 229 24.39 5.04 -7.83
CA PRO A 229 23.17 5.75 -7.48
C PRO A 229 23.29 7.24 -7.79
N GLN A 230 22.24 7.84 -8.34
CA GLN A 230 22.23 9.28 -8.68
C GLN A 230 21.77 10.17 -7.51
N SER A 231 20.84 9.67 -6.68
CA SER A 231 20.17 10.49 -5.66
C SER A 231 20.86 10.48 -4.29
N VAL A 232 21.91 9.69 -4.12
CA VAL A 232 22.63 9.50 -2.85
C VAL A 232 24.11 9.29 -3.12
N GLN A 233 24.95 9.71 -2.17
CA GLN A 233 26.39 9.47 -2.21
C GLN A 233 26.76 8.28 -1.34
N TRP A 234 27.87 7.63 -1.67
CA TRP A 234 28.50 6.68 -0.75
C TRP A 234 29.01 7.43 0.47
N HIS A 235 28.78 6.87 1.66
CA HIS A 235 29.41 7.37 2.88
C HIS A 235 30.92 7.25 2.76
N SER A 236 31.63 8.19 3.38
CA SER A 236 33.07 8.09 3.62
C SER A 236 33.42 6.84 4.44
N GLU A 237 34.70 6.48 4.43
CA GLU A 237 35.23 5.40 5.27
C GLU A 237 34.98 5.68 6.76
N GLN A 238 35.11 6.95 7.19
CA GLN A 238 34.86 7.37 8.57
C GLN A 238 33.40 7.19 8.96
N GLU A 239 32.45 7.61 8.12
CA GLU A 239 31.02 7.44 8.38
C GLU A 239 30.62 5.96 8.41
N THR A 240 31.19 5.15 7.52
CA THR A 240 30.97 3.69 7.53
C THR A 240 31.55 3.06 8.80
N ARG A 241 32.72 3.50 9.25
CA ARG A 241 33.34 3.08 10.50
C ARG A 241 32.52 3.49 11.72
N GLN A 242 31.93 4.68 11.74
CA GLN A 242 31.02 5.10 12.82
C GLN A 242 29.78 4.19 12.91
N LEU A 243 29.15 3.86 11.78
CA LEU A 243 28.01 2.93 11.76
C LEU A 243 28.40 1.58 12.34
N LEU A 244 29.56 1.09 11.95
CA LEU A 244 30.16 -0.11 12.48
C LEU A 244 30.37 0.03 14.01
N ASP A 245 30.99 1.09 14.50
CA ASP A 245 31.31 1.29 15.93
C ASP A 245 30.06 1.40 16.82
N MET A 246 28.93 1.82 16.25
CA MET A 246 27.62 1.80 16.91
C MET A 246 27.03 0.39 17.06
N MET A 247 27.54 -0.63 16.36
CA MET A 247 26.99 -1.99 16.39
C MET A 247 27.38 -2.74 17.66
N ALA A 248 26.39 -3.38 18.30
CA ALA A 248 26.66 -4.37 19.34
C ALA A 248 27.39 -5.61 18.77
N PRO A 249 28.11 -6.41 19.58
CA PRO A 249 28.88 -7.57 19.12
C PRO A 249 28.08 -8.55 18.24
N LEU A 250 26.79 -8.74 18.54
CA LEU A 250 25.90 -9.58 17.73
C LEU A 250 25.83 -9.13 16.26
N HIS A 251 25.70 -7.82 16.02
CA HIS A 251 25.60 -7.27 14.66
C HIS A 251 26.97 -7.22 13.98
N ARG A 252 28.05 -6.98 14.73
CA ARG A 252 29.43 -7.11 14.21
C ARG A 252 29.73 -8.49 13.69
N ARG A 253 29.31 -9.54 14.40
CA ARG A 253 29.46 -10.93 13.92
C ARG A 253 28.74 -11.18 12.60
N LYS A 254 27.58 -10.55 12.36
CA LYS A 254 26.89 -10.66 11.07
C LYS A 254 27.68 -10.02 9.92
N VAL A 255 28.34 -8.88 10.18
CA VAL A 255 29.22 -8.25 9.19
C VAL A 255 30.42 -9.16 8.90
N LEU A 256 31.09 -9.68 9.93
CA LEU A 256 32.22 -10.62 9.77
C LEU A 256 31.80 -11.87 8.96
N ALA A 257 30.62 -12.42 9.22
CA ALA A 257 30.08 -13.53 8.44
C ALA A 257 29.82 -13.15 6.98
N ALA A 258 29.34 -11.93 6.71
CA ALA A 258 29.18 -11.41 5.36
C ALA A 258 30.53 -11.16 4.65
N GLN A 259 31.60 -10.81 5.37
CA GLN A 259 32.95 -10.66 4.81
C GLN A 259 33.55 -11.99 4.35
N ALA A 260 33.22 -13.08 5.04
CA ALA A 260 33.63 -14.44 4.68
C ALA A 260 32.84 -15.03 3.49
N SER A 261 31.82 -14.32 2.99
CA SER A 261 31.02 -14.74 1.82
C SER A 261 31.84 -14.66 0.53
N PRO A 262 31.76 -15.66 -0.38
CA PRO A 262 32.45 -15.63 -1.66
C PRO A 262 31.89 -14.60 -2.64
N SER A 263 30.64 -14.16 -2.43
CA SER A 263 29.98 -13.12 -3.24
C SER A 263 29.67 -11.88 -2.38
N PRO A 264 29.55 -10.69 -3.01
CA PRO A 264 29.10 -9.48 -2.33
C PRO A 264 27.77 -9.71 -1.61
N ARG A 265 27.64 -9.14 -0.41
CA ARG A 265 26.43 -9.20 0.41
C ARG A 265 25.89 -7.82 0.67
N VAL A 266 24.58 -7.66 0.55
CA VAL A 266 23.88 -6.43 0.89
C VAL A 266 23.11 -6.64 2.18
N GLY A 267 23.38 -5.80 3.16
CA GLY A 267 22.62 -5.74 4.41
C GLY A 267 21.86 -4.43 4.54
N THR A 268 20.73 -4.45 5.26
CA THR A 268 20.06 -3.21 5.70
C THR A 268 20.42 -2.89 7.14
N ILE A 269 20.57 -1.61 7.45
CA ILE A 269 20.91 -1.08 8.76
C ILE A 269 19.78 -0.20 9.28
N TYR A 270 19.42 -0.42 10.55
CA TYR A 270 18.50 0.42 11.30
C TYR A 270 19.24 1.07 12.46
N LYS A 271 19.11 2.39 12.59
CA LYS A 271 19.53 3.10 13.79
C LYS A 271 18.38 3.05 14.79
N ARG A 272 18.61 2.45 15.95
CA ARG A 272 17.63 2.37 17.06
C ARG A 272 18.24 2.95 18.31
N THR A 273 17.44 3.75 19.03
CA THR A 273 17.81 4.20 20.37
C THR A 273 17.29 3.19 21.38
N ARG A 274 18.19 2.62 22.18
CA ARG A 274 17.87 1.77 23.33
C ARG A 274 18.57 2.34 24.55
N ASP A 275 17.83 2.51 25.64
CA ASP A 275 18.36 3.05 26.90
C ASP A 275 19.14 4.37 26.71
N GLY A 276 18.62 5.27 25.85
CA GLY A 276 19.23 6.55 25.52
C GLY A 276 20.43 6.50 24.55
N VAL A 277 20.91 5.31 24.19
CA VAL A 277 22.05 5.13 23.27
C VAL A 277 21.58 4.70 21.89
N GLN A 278 22.01 5.43 20.86
CA GLN A 278 21.76 5.03 19.48
C GLN A 278 22.72 3.91 19.05
N ARG A 279 22.16 2.81 18.55
CA ARG A 279 22.88 1.64 18.06
C ARG A 279 22.52 1.36 16.60
N ALA A 280 23.48 0.83 15.86
CA ALA A 280 23.25 0.34 14.51
C ALA A 280 22.97 -1.17 14.55
N GLU A 281 21.85 -1.57 13.96
CA GLU A 281 21.43 -2.97 13.85
C GLU A 281 21.43 -3.38 12.37
N VAL A 282 22.30 -4.31 11.97
CA VAL A 282 22.36 -4.85 10.61
C VAL A 282 21.65 -6.20 10.46
N ARG A 283 21.04 -6.43 9.29
CA ARG A 283 20.51 -7.72 8.82
C ARG A 283 20.99 -8.01 7.39
N PHE A 284 21.23 -9.29 7.09
CA PHE A 284 21.69 -9.80 5.78
C PHE A 284 20.77 -10.93 5.27
N ASP A 285 19.52 -10.92 5.70
CA ASP A 285 18.45 -11.84 5.32
C ASP A 285 17.74 -11.43 4.02
N GLY A 286 18.30 -10.46 3.29
CA GLY A 286 17.80 -10.04 1.98
C GLY A 286 16.50 -9.23 2.02
N ILE A 287 16.11 -8.68 3.18
CA ILE A 287 14.84 -7.96 3.35
C ILE A 287 15.08 -6.53 3.84
N ALA A 288 14.52 -5.58 3.11
CA ALA A 288 14.39 -4.19 3.52
C ALA A 288 13.21 -3.99 4.49
N GLY A 289 13.30 -2.96 5.31
CA GLY A 289 12.22 -2.58 6.21
C GLY A 289 11.12 -1.87 5.44
N CYS A 290 10.00 -1.62 6.10
CA CYS A 290 8.96 -0.77 5.54
C CYS A 290 9.53 0.63 5.23
N LEU A 291 9.48 1.07 3.97
CA LEU A 291 9.81 2.43 3.57
C LEU A 291 8.85 3.41 4.26
N ARG A 292 9.37 4.53 4.75
CA ARG A 292 8.61 5.52 5.51
C ARG A 292 8.89 6.91 4.99
N THR A 293 7.95 7.82 5.22
CA THR A 293 8.18 9.24 5.01
C THR A 293 9.33 9.73 5.91
N PRO A 294 10.19 10.63 5.41
CA PRO A 294 11.26 11.23 6.20
C PRO A 294 10.71 11.96 7.43
N GLY A 295 11.11 11.54 8.63
CA GLY A 295 10.69 12.17 9.89
C GLY A 295 11.55 11.84 11.12
N GLY A 296 12.49 10.88 11.01
CA GLY A 296 13.39 10.49 12.11
C GLY A 296 14.51 9.53 11.67
N GLY A 297 15.45 9.21 12.56
CA GLY A 297 16.66 8.43 12.23
C GLY A 297 16.42 7.02 11.66
N SER A 298 15.26 6.40 11.95
CA SER A 298 14.85 5.09 11.42
C SER A 298 14.03 5.16 10.12
N SER A 299 13.62 6.37 9.69
CA SER A 299 12.85 6.56 8.45
C SER A 299 13.72 6.47 7.19
N ARG A 300 15.03 6.70 7.33
CA ARG A 300 16.00 6.57 6.24
C ARG A 300 16.73 5.24 6.36
N GLN A 301 16.48 4.36 5.41
CA GLN A 301 17.14 3.06 5.38
C GLN A 301 18.55 3.20 4.81
N THR A 302 19.51 2.68 5.57
CA THR A 302 20.92 2.59 5.15
C THR A 302 21.18 1.17 4.69
N ILE A 303 21.94 1.01 3.61
CA ILE A 303 22.49 -0.27 3.19
C ILE A 303 23.98 -0.36 3.54
N MET A 304 24.44 -1.59 3.71
CA MET A 304 25.84 -1.96 3.84
C MET A 304 26.17 -2.98 2.75
N VAL A 305 27.16 -2.67 1.92
CA VAL A 305 27.69 -3.59 0.93
C VAL A 305 29.01 -4.12 1.43
N VAL A 306 29.09 -5.44 1.58
CA VAL A 306 30.25 -6.15 2.12
C VAL A 306 30.80 -7.08 1.04
N HIS A 307 32.09 -6.95 0.73
CA HIS A 307 32.80 -7.85 -0.17
C HIS A 307 34.24 -8.02 0.34
N GLY A 308 34.52 -9.16 0.97
CA GLY A 308 35.79 -9.39 1.66
C GLY A 308 36.07 -8.30 2.70
N ASN A 309 37.19 -7.59 2.55
CA ASN A 309 37.57 -6.49 3.44
C ASN A 309 36.95 -5.13 3.05
N SER A 310 36.32 -5.03 1.88
CA SER A 310 35.63 -3.81 1.46
C SER A 310 34.25 -3.75 2.08
N ILE A 311 34.06 -2.81 3.01
CA ILE A 311 32.76 -2.47 3.61
C ILE A 311 32.41 -1.05 3.23
N LYS A 312 31.31 -0.88 2.50
CA LYS A 312 30.77 0.44 2.12
C LYS A 312 29.35 0.58 2.63
N SER A 313 28.92 1.80 2.92
CA SER A 313 27.55 2.09 3.32
C SER A 313 27.00 3.33 2.64
N ARG A 314 25.68 3.41 2.52
CA ARG A 314 24.94 4.59 2.03
C ARG A 314 23.46 4.46 2.32
N LEU A 315 22.71 5.53 2.12
CA LEU A 315 21.25 5.44 2.04
C LEU A 315 20.81 4.62 0.82
N ILE A 316 19.62 4.01 0.92
CA ILE A 316 18.89 3.53 -0.26
C ILE A 316 18.61 4.75 -1.17
N SER A 317 18.78 4.60 -2.48
CA SER A 317 18.51 5.66 -3.46
C SER A 317 17.01 5.81 -3.71
N SER A 318 16.59 6.92 -4.29
CA SER A 318 15.19 7.13 -4.68
C SER A 318 14.72 6.10 -5.71
N ARG A 319 15.59 5.69 -6.65
CA ARG A 319 15.28 4.66 -7.65
C ARG A 319 15.17 3.27 -7.02
N GLU A 320 16.09 2.91 -6.12
CA GLU A 320 16.02 1.65 -5.36
C GLU A 320 14.76 1.59 -4.49
N ALA A 321 14.39 2.69 -3.85
CA ALA A 321 13.14 2.80 -3.10
C ALA A 321 11.92 2.62 -4.01
N ALA A 322 11.94 3.16 -5.24
CA ALA A 322 10.87 2.95 -6.22
C ALA A 322 10.76 1.47 -6.64
N ARG A 323 11.90 0.80 -6.90
CA ARG A 323 11.94 -0.64 -7.18
C ARG A 323 11.41 -1.47 -6.00
N LEU A 324 11.71 -1.07 -4.76
CA LEU A 324 11.15 -1.69 -3.54
C LEU A 324 9.62 -1.50 -3.41
N MET A 325 9.04 -0.52 -4.11
CA MET A 325 7.58 -0.34 -4.24
C MET A 325 7.01 -1.03 -5.50
N GLY A 326 7.87 -1.66 -6.31
CA GLY A 326 7.50 -2.36 -7.54
C GLY A 326 7.23 -1.44 -8.72
N LEU A 327 7.74 -0.21 -8.68
CA LEU A 327 7.65 0.72 -9.80
C LEU A 327 8.73 0.43 -10.86
N PRO A 328 8.41 0.61 -12.16
CA PRO A 328 9.38 0.44 -13.22
C PRO A 328 10.44 1.56 -13.22
N ASP A 329 11.57 1.31 -13.87
CA ASP A 329 12.70 2.25 -13.92
C ASP A 329 12.40 3.53 -14.71
N ASP A 330 11.41 3.50 -15.61
CA ASP A 330 10.93 4.66 -16.36
C ASP A 330 9.90 5.52 -15.59
N TYR A 331 9.42 5.06 -14.43
CA TYR A 331 8.57 5.87 -13.56
C TYR A 331 9.33 7.13 -13.14
N LYS A 332 8.76 8.30 -13.43
CA LYS A 332 9.37 9.61 -13.17
C LYS A 332 9.22 9.96 -11.69
N LEU A 333 10.34 10.04 -10.99
CA LEU A 333 10.40 10.40 -9.57
C LEU A 333 10.63 11.91 -9.41
N PRO A 334 10.23 12.51 -8.27
CA PRO A 334 10.68 13.84 -7.88
C PRO A 334 12.21 13.91 -7.84
N GLU A 335 12.78 15.01 -8.31
CA GLU A 335 14.25 15.21 -8.35
C GLU A 335 14.85 15.25 -6.94
N LYS A 336 14.15 15.86 -5.98
CA LYS A 336 14.61 15.96 -4.60
C LYS A 336 14.38 14.64 -3.87
N TYR A 337 15.46 14.10 -3.31
CA TYR A 337 15.46 12.85 -2.53
C TYR A 337 14.31 12.76 -1.51
N ASN A 338 14.12 13.80 -0.68
CA ASN A 338 13.08 13.78 0.35
C ASN A 338 11.67 13.78 -0.24
N GLU A 339 11.42 14.52 -1.33
CA GLU A 339 10.12 14.52 -2.01
C GLU A 339 9.80 13.14 -2.60
N ALA A 340 10.80 12.48 -3.21
CA ALA A 340 10.67 11.11 -3.68
C ALA A 340 10.41 10.13 -2.53
N TYR A 341 11.11 10.27 -1.40
CA TYR A 341 10.87 9.41 -0.23
C TYR A 341 9.52 9.66 0.45
N HIS A 342 9.02 10.90 0.45
CA HIS A 342 7.65 11.16 0.90
C HIS A 342 6.63 10.48 -0.01
N LEU A 343 6.80 10.61 -1.33
CA LEU A 343 5.94 9.97 -2.33
C LEU A 343 5.91 8.44 -2.18
N LEU A 344 7.10 7.82 -2.10
CA LEU A 344 7.27 6.37 -2.01
C LEU A 344 6.88 5.82 -0.64
N GLY A 345 7.20 6.55 0.43
CA GLY A 345 6.87 6.17 1.81
C GLY A 345 5.37 6.09 2.07
N ASP A 346 4.58 6.99 1.45
CA ASP A 346 3.11 7.01 1.54
C ASP A 346 2.43 6.09 0.52
N GLY A 347 3.14 5.61 -0.49
CA GLY A 347 2.54 4.82 -1.57
C GLY A 347 2.11 3.41 -1.18
N VAL A 348 1.39 2.76 -2.09
CA VAL A 348 1.03 1.33 -2.02
C VAL A 348 1.97 0.50 -2.92
N VAL A 349 2.25 -0.73 -2.54
CA VAL A 349 3.15 -1.61 -3.31
C VAL A 349 2.43 -2.14 -4.54
N VAL A 350 2.97 -1.81 -5.72
CA VAL A 350 2.36 -2.08 -7.02
C VAL A 350 2.02 -3.57 -7.23
N PRO A 351 2.95 -4.53 -7.00
CA PRO A 351 2.64 -5.96 -7.11
C PRO A 351 1.52 -6.46 -6.20
N VAL A 352 1.32 -5.86 -5.02
CA VAL A 352 0.22 -6.25 -4.13
C VAL A 352 -1.12 -5.84 -4.74
N VAL A 353 -1.18 -4.63 -5.30
CA VAL A 353 -2.37 -4.15 -6.02
C VAL A 353 -2.63 -5.00 -7.27
N THR A 354 -1.60 -5.35 -8.04
CA THR A 354 -1.73 -6.26 -9.19
C THR A 354 -2.26 -7.61 -8.78
N HIS A 355 -1.79 -8.15 -7.66
CA HIS A 355 -2.23 -9.43 -7.13
C HIS A 355 -3.72 -9.39 -6.72
N LEU A 356 -4.14 -8.36 -6.00
CA LEU A 356 -5.55 -8.14 -5.65
C LEU A 356 -6.42 -7.97 -6.89
N SER A 357 -5.96 -7.19 -7.88
CA SER A 357 -6.64 -7.00 -9.15
C SER A 357 -6.89 -8.34 -9.84
N ARG A 358 -5.82 -9.09 -10.09
CA ARG A 358 -5.86 -10.35 -10.84
C ARG A 358 -6.70 -11.44 -10.19
N HIS A 359 -6.67 -11.54 -8.85
CA HIS A 359 -7.24 -12.68 -8.14
C HIS A 359 -8.54 -12.38 -7.40
N LEU A 360 -8.96 -11.12 -7.32
CA LEU A 360 -10.20 -10.74 -6.65
C LEU A 360 -11.01 -9.76 -7.48
N LEU A 361 -10.46 -8.59 -7.80
CA LEU A 361 -11.23 -7.48 -8.34
C LEU A 361 -11.65 -7.71 -9.80
N LEU A 362 -10.71 -8.12 -10.65
CA LEU A 362 -10.96 -8.37 -12.08
C LEU A 362 -11.89 -9.58 -12.28
N PRO A 363 -11.70 -10.74 -11.62
CA PRO A 363 -12.64 -11.85 -11.72
C PRO A 363 -14.08 -11.50 -11.33
N ILE A 364 -14.26 -10.71 -10.27
CA ILE A 364 -15.59 -10.20 -9.88
C ILE A 364 -16.15 -9.29 -10.98
N ALA A 365 -15.34 -8.38 -11.52
CA ALA A 365 -15.77 -7.47 -12.56
C ALA A 365 -16.18 -8.20 -13.85
N GLU A 366 -15.40 -9.18 -14.30
CA GLU A 366 -15.62 -9.95 -15.53
C GLU A 366 -16.88 -10.83 -15.46
N LEU A 367 -17.08 -11.51 -14.32
CA LEU A 367 -18.25 -12.36 -14.08
C LEU A 367 -19.57 -11.58 -14.23
N ASN A 368 -19.56 -10.31 -13.81
CA ASN A 368 -20.74 -9.45 -13.81
C ASN A 368 -20.88 -8.62 -15.10
N HIS A 369 -19.81 -8.43 -15.87
CA HIS A 369 -19.85 -7.76 -17.17
C HIS A 369 -20.54 -8.61 -18.25
N SER A 370 -20.30 -9.92 -18.24
CA SER A 370 -20.90 -10.85 -19.22
C SER A 370 -22.42 -11.00 -19.05
N SER A 371 -22.91 -10.89 -17.82
CA SER A 371 -24.33 -11.00 -17.48
C SER A 371 -25.15 -9.78 -17.93
N SER A 372 -24.56 -8.58 -17.93
CA SER A 372 -25.27 -7.35 -18.34
C SER A 372 -25.43 -7.24 -19.87
N GLN A 373 -24.43 -7.66 -20.65
CA GLN A 373 -24.49 -7.64 -22.12
C GLN A 373 -25.50 -8.66 -22.69
N GLN A 374 -25.69 -9.82 -22.05
CA GLN A 374 -26.69 -10.80 -22.47
C GLN A 374 -28.13 -10.28 -22.25
N ASN A 375 -28.40 -9.65 -21.11
CA ASN A 375 -29.70 -9.04 -20.81
C ASN A 375 -30.02 -7.87 -21.75
N THR A 376 -29.02 -7.06 -22.12
CA THR A 376 -29.25 -5.92 -23.04
C THR A 376 -29.52 -6.38 -24.48
N ARG A 377 -28.93 -7.52 -24.90
CA ARG A 377 -29.20 -8.13 -26.21
C ARG A 377 -30.56 -8.81 -26.30
N GLN A 378 -31.05 -9.41 -25.22
CA GLN A 378 -32.41 -9.97 -25.17
C GLN A 378 -33.48 -8.86 -25.13
N ALA A 379 -33.26 -7.80 -24.35
CA ALA A 379 -34.20 -6.66 -24.27
C ALA A 379 -34.31 -5.82 -25.55
N ARG A 380 -33.33 -5.93 -26.48
CA ARG A 380 -33.39 -5.30 -27.82
C ARG A 380 -33.98 -6.21 -28.90
N ARG A 381 -34.28 -7.47 -28.57
CA ARG A 381 -34.87 -8.48 -29.48
C ARG A 381 -36.32 -8.82 -29.14
N ALA A 382 -36.78 -8.42 -27.96
CA ALA A 382 -38.20 -8.32 -27.60
C ALA A 382 -38.67 -6.89 -27.92
#